data_AF-A0A7V2UH87-F1
#
_entry.id   AF-A0A7V2UH87-F1
#
_cell.length_a   1.000
_cell.length_b   1.000
_cell.length_c   1.000
_cell.angle_alpha   90.00
_cell.angle_beta   90.00
_cell.angle_gamma   90.00
#
_symmetry.space_group_name_H-M   'P 1'
#
loop_
_entity.id
_entity.type
_entity.pdbx_description
1 polymer ?
#
loop_
_entity_poly.entity_id
_entity_poly.type
_entity_poly.pdbx_seq_one_letter_code
_entity_poly.pdbx_strand_id
1 'polypeptide(L)' 'PHMPAMRTRVAQVLGVDEGRVNIKAKTAEKMGPVGRKEAIEARAVVLLSAA' A
#
# COMPACT_ATOMS: atom_id res chain seq x y z
N PRO A 1 -6.45 1.01 -11.19
CA PRO A 1 -6.84 -0.36 -11.61
C PRO A 1 -6.45 -1.46 -10.61
N HIS A 2 -5.21 -1.49 -10.11
CA HIS A 2 -4.70 -2.63 -9.32
C HIS A 2 -4.98 -2.58 -7.81
N MET A 3 -5.45 -1.45 -7.27
CA MET A 3 -5.65 -1.29 -5.82
C MET A 3 -6.59 -2.33 -5.19
N PRO A 4 -7.74 -2.70 -5.80
CA PRO A 4 -8.60 -3.75 -5.23
C PRO A 4 -7.87 -5.10 -5.13
N ALA A 5 -7.20 -5.54 -6.20
CA ALA A 5 -6.47 -6.80 -6.21
C ALA A 5 -5.33 -6.83 -5.17
N MET A 6 -4.60 -5.71 -5.02
CA MET A 6 -3.56 -5.57 -4.00
C MET A 6 -4.17 -5.65 -2.59
N ARG A 7 -5.30 -4.98 -2.36
CA ARG A 7 -6.00 -4.97 -1.06
C ARG A 7 -6.43 -6.39 -0.66
N THR A 8 -7.12 -7.10 -1.56
CA THR A 8 -7.53 -8.49 -1.36
C THR A 8 -6.33 -9.40 -1.08
N ARG A 9 -5.24 -9.26 -1.83
CA ARG A 9 -4.06 -10.11 -1.64
C ARG A 9 -3.36 -9.89 -0.30
N VAL A 10 -3.20 -8.63 0.11
CA VAL A 10 -2.62 -8.28 1.40
C VAL A 10 -3.49 -8.79 2.56
N ALA A 11 -4.81 -8.60 2.47
CA ALA A 11 -5.77 -9.08 3.46
C ALA A 11 -5.69 -10.62 3.63
N GLN A 12 -5.65 -11.36 2.52
CA GLN A 12 -5.49 -12.82 2.52
C GLN A 12 -4.19 -13.27 3.19
N VAL A 13 -3.06 -12.63 2.85
CA VAL A 13 -1.74 -13.01 3.39
C VAL A 13 -1.67 -12.73 4.90
N LEU A 14 -2.31 -11.64 5.36
CA LEU A 14 -2.31 -11.25 6.77
C LEU A 14 -3.43 -11.92 7.58
N GLY A 15 -4.37 -12.63 6.94
CA GLY A 15 -5.51 -13.26 7.61
C GLY A 15 -6.49 -12.26 8.23
N VAL A 16 -6.63 -11.07 7.64
CA VAL A 16 -7.54 -10.01 8.12
C VAL A 16 -8.64 -9.73 7.11
N ASP A 17 -9.72 -9.10 7.57
CA ASP A 17 -10.79 -8.62 6.68
C ASP A 17 -10.26 -7.58 5.67
N GLU A 18 -10.76 -7.65 4.43
CA GLU A 18 -10.33 -6.76 3.35
C GLU A 18 -10.63 -5.28 3.67
N GLY A 19 -11.72 -5.01 4.40
CA GLY A 19 -12.09 -3.67 4.86
C GLY A 19 -11.09 -3.06 5.85
N ARG A 20 -10.18 -3.86 6.42
CA ARG A 20 -9.10 -3.38 7.32
C ARG A 20 -7.82 -2.99 6.57
N VAL A 21 -7.73 -3.24 5.28
CA VAL A 21 -6.55 -2.91 4.46
C VAL A 21 -6.88 -1.72 3.57
N ASN A 22 -6.00 -0.72 3.52
CA ASN A 22 -6.14 0.41 2.61
C ASN A 22 -4.86 0.65 1.83
N ILE A 23 -4.98 0.86 0.53
CA ILE A 23 -3.84 1.08 -0.37
C ILE A 23 -4.12 2.31 -1.20
N LYS A 24 -3.15 3.23 -1.23
CA LYS A 24 -3.19 4.45 -2.01
C LYS A 24 -1.90 4.58 -2.80
N ALA A 25 -2.01 5.08 -4.03
CA ALA A 25 -0.87 5.42 -4.86
C ALA A 25 -0.79 6.94 -5.02
N LYS A 26 0.42 7.49 -4.96
CA LYS A 26 0.66 8.91 -5.22
C LYS A 26 1.95 9.08 -6.01
N THR A 27 1.95 10.04 -6.91
CA THR A 27 3.15 10.49 -7.65
C THR A 27 3.99 11.40 -6.79
N ALA A 28 5.31 11.40 -7.02
CA ALA A 28 6.22 12.34 -6.37
C ALA A 28 6.35 13.67 -7.15
N GLU A 29 5.38 14.03 -8.00
CA GLU A 29 5.37 15.29 -8.77
C GLU A 29 6.71 15.63 -9.46
N LYS A 30 7.34 14.63 -10.10
CA LYS A 30 8.65 14.72 -10.76
C LYS A 30 9.84 15.04 -9.84
N MET A 31 9.63 15.08 -8.53
CA MET A 31 10.67 15.32 -7.54
C MET A 31 11.40 14.04 -7.14
N GLY A 32 12.73 14.11 -7.07
CA GLY A 32 13.58 13.02 -6.60
C GLY A 32 13.56 11.76 -7.48
N PRO A 33 14.17 10.66 -7.00
CA PRO A 33 14.28 9.41 -7.76
C PRO A 33 12.93 8.79 -8.14
N VAL A 34 11.94 8.88 -7.24
CA VAL A 34 10.57 8.39 -7.50
C VAL A 34 9.89 9.21 -8.60
N GLY A 35 10.03 10.54 -8.57
CA GLY A 35 9.47 11.43 -9.59
C GLY A 35 10.15 11.27 -10.96
N ARG A 36 11.45 10.96 -10.96
CA ARG A 36 12.23 10.63 -12.17
C ARG A 36 12.02 9.20 -12.68
N LYS A 37 11.17 8.40 -12.01
CA LYS A 37 10.87 7.00 -12.35
C LYS A 37 12.08 6.05 -12.26
N GLU A 38 13.08 6.43 -11.47
CA GLU A 38 14.25 5.59 -11.18
C GLU A 38 13.97 4.60 -10.04
N ALA A 39 12.95 4.88 -9.23
CA ALA A 39 12.58 4.08 -8.06
C ALA A 39 11.07 4.06 -7.82
N ILE A 40 10.61 3.06 -7.07
CA ILE A 40 9.27 2.99 -6.49
C ILE A 40 9.42 2.91 -4.98
N GLU A 41 8.66 3.73 -4.24
CA GLU A 41 8.66 3.73 -2.78
C GLU A 41 7.28 3.35 -2.25
N ALA A 42 7.24 2.47 -1.24
CA ALA A 42 6.03 2.11 -0.52
C ALA A 42 6.23 2.34 0.98
N ARG A 43 5.26 2.99 1.62
CA ARG A 43 5.24 3.19 3.07
C ARG A 43 3.95 2.59 3.63
N ALA A 44 4.06 1.91 4.76
CA ALA A 44 2.94 1.28 5.44
C ALA A 44 2.93 1.67 6.91
N VAL A 45 1.73 1.87 7.45
CA VAL A 45 1.49 2.09 8.88
C VAL A 45 0.42 1.08 9.29
N VAL A 46 0.61 0.43 10.43
CA VAL A 46 -0.26 -0.65 10.92
C VAL A 46 -0.60 -0.37 12.38
N LEU A 47 -1.88 -0.54 12.74
CA LEU A 47 -2.33 -0.54 14.12
C LEU A 47 -2.49 -2.00 14.58
N LEU A 48 -1.86 -2.35 15.69
CA LEU A 48 -2.00 -3.64 16.35
C LEU A 48 -2.95 -3.51 17.53
N SER A 49 -3.77 -4.52 17.78
CA SER A 49 -4.56 -4.65 19.00
C SER A 49 -4.06 -5.84 19.80
N ALA A 50 -4.01 -5.69 21.13
CA ALA A 50 -3.83 -6.84 22.02
C ALA A 50 -5.07 -7.75 21.98
N ALA A 51 -4.87 -9.02 22.33
CA ALA A 51 -5.92 -10.03 22.47
C ALA A 51 -6.76 -9.81 23.73
#